data_AF-A0A811S933-F1
#
_entry.id   AF-A0A811S933-F1
#
_cell.length_a   1.000
_cell.length_b   1.000
_cell.length_c   1.000
_cell.angle_alpha   90.00
_cell.angle_beta   90.00
_cell.angle_gamma   90.00
#
_symmetry.space_group_name_H-M   'P 1'
#
loop_
_entity.id
_entity.type
_entity.pdbx_description
1 polymer ?
#
loop_
_entity_poly.entity_id
_entity_poly.type
_entity_poly.pdbx_seq_one_letter_code
_entity_poly.pdbx_strand_id
1 'polypeptide(L)'
;MAALVAAAGLRELVMDKCLGITNVGLAKVTVGCPGLEKLSVKWCLEISDIGIELLSKKCPELRSVDISYLKVSNESHRSLSTLEKLEDITMVCCLFTDDDGLQMLSAGNWLKVITLQHEHYQEQHQQSNNNSNECSNPTNDSNSRKRGRRQRRNFTLEIKAQLAAN
;
A
#
# COMPACT_ATOMS: atom_id res chain seq x y z
N MET A 1 -25.16 9.24 8.70
CA MET A 1 -23.91 8.55 9.12
C MET A 1 -24.26 7.12 9.44
N ALA A 2 -24.35 6.30 8.40
CA ALA A 2 -24.90 4.95 8.47
C ALA A 2 -23.95 4.00 9.22
N ALA A 3 -24.57 3.09 9.96
CA ALA A 3 -23.98 2.04 10.75
C ALA A 3 -22.79 1.37 10.05
N LEU A 4 -21.58 1.62 10.56
CA LEU A 4 -20.54 0.61 10.45
C LEU A 4 -20.92 -0.47 11.46
N VAL A 5 -21.76 -1.40 11.00
CA VAL A 5 -22.08 -2.64 11.68
C VAL A 5 -20.74 -3.22 12.15
N ALA A 6 -20.62 -3.41 13.47
CA ALA A 6 -19.53 -4.15 14.07
C ALA A 6 -19.62 -5.59 13.54
N ALA A 7 -19.04 -5.82 12.37
CA ALA A 7 -18.92 -7.13 11.78
C ALA A 7 -17.73 -7.81 12.45
N ALA A 8 -17.89 -8.17 13.72
CA ALA A 8 -16.85 -8.81 14.53
C ALA A 8 -16.35 -10.15 13.93
N GLY A 9 -17.05 -10.69 12.93
CA GLY A 9 -16.64 -11.85 12.15
C GLY A 9 -16.15 -11.57 10.73
N LEU A 10 -16.00 -10.29 10.32
CA LEU A 10 -15.50 -9.96 8.99
C LEU A 10 -14.00 -10.24 8.92
N ARG A 11 -13.64 -11.22 8.09
CA ARG A 11 -12.24 -11.63 7.87
C ARG A 11 -11.65 -11.05 6.61
N GLU A 12 -12.47 -10.70 5.62
CA GLU A 12 -12.00 -10.21 4.33
C GLU A 12 -12.78 -8.97 3.92
N LEU A 13 -12.08 -7.94 3.45
CA LEU A 13 -12.67 -6.69 3.00
C LEU A 13 -11.93 -6.16 1.77
N VAL A 14 -12.70 -5.80 0.74
CA VAL A 14 -12.19 -5.17 -0.48
C VAL A 14 -12.92 -3.85 -0.68
N MET A 15 -12.16 -2.76 -0.76
CA MET A 15 -12.65 -1.38 -0.94
C MET A 15 -11.80 -0.67 -1.99
N ASP A 16 -11.56 -1.35 -3.11
CA ASP A 16 -10.76 -0.80 -4.20
C ASP A 16 -11.48 0.34 -4.92
N LYS A 17 -10.71 1.35 -5.35
CA LYS A 17 -11.18 2.54 -6.10
C LYS A 17 -12.27 3.33 -5.37
N CYS A 18 -12.39 3.15 -4.05
CA CYS A 18 -13.29 3.92 -3.21
C CYS A 18 -12.70 5.31 -2.93
N LEU A 19 -12.74 6.23 -3.89
CA LEU A 19 -12.08 7.55 -3.79
C LEU A 19 -12.54 8.43 -2.60
N GLY A 20 -13.71 8.13 -2.02
CA GLY A 20 -14.23 8.82 -0.83
C GLY A 20 -13.77 8.25 0.50
N ILE A 21 -13.05 7.12 0.53
CA ILE A 21 -12.55 6.54 1.77
C ILE A 21 -11.27 7.26 2.22
N THR A 22 -11.30 7.76 3.45
CA THR A 22 -10.16 8.47 4.06
C THR A 22 -9.50 7.61 5.12
N ASN A 23 -8.34 8.04 5.62
CA ASN A 23 -7.73 7.48 6.83
C ASN A 23 -8.72 7.33 8.00
N VAL A 24 -9.63 8.30 8.20
CA VAL A 24 -10.67 8.22 9.24
C VAL A 24 -11.71 7.15 8.93
N GLY A 25 -12.10 7.02 7.66
CA GLY A 25 -12.99 5.94 7.21
C GLY A 25 -12.38 4.56 7.45
N LEU A 26 -11.13 4.36 7.04
CA LEU A 26 -10.39 3.13 7.28
C LEU A 26 -10.24 2.84 8.78
N ALA A 27 -9.93 3.83 9.60
CA ALA A 27 -9.81 3.66 11.05
C ALA A 27 -11.12 3.16 11.69
N LYS A 28 -12.28 3.64 11.23
CA LYS A 28 -13.56 3.14 11.72
C LYS A 28 -13.72 1.66 11.36
N VAL A 29 -13.39 1.29 10.13
CA VAL A 29 -13.42 -0.11 9.66
C VAL A 29 -12.54 -1.00 10.54
N THR A 30 -11.30 -0.60 10.80
CA THR A 30 -10.35 -1.42 11.56
C THR A 30 -10.73 -1.56 13.03
N VAL A 31 -11.34 -0.53 13.62
CA VAL A 31 -11.92 -0.59 14.97
C VAL A 31 -13.14 -1.51 15.03
N GLY A 32 -13.97 -1.52 13.99
CA GLY A 32 -15.16 -2.38 13.92
C GLY A 32 -14.87 -3.84 13.56
N CYS A 33 -13.72 -4.12 12.93
CA CYS A 33 -13.33 -5.42 12.40
C CYS A 33 -11.91 -5.82 12.86
N PRO A 34 -11.68 -6.08 14.16
CA PRO A 34 -10.33 -6.41 14.66
C PRO A 34 -9.82 -7.77 14.18
N GLY A 35 -10.73 -8.68 13.77
CA GLY A 35 -10.40 -10.00 13.23
C GLY A 35 -10.18 -10.04 11.71
N LEU A 36 -9.91 -8.89 11.09
CA LEU A 36 -9.68 -8.82 9.65
C LEU A 36 -8.37 -9.52 9.29
N GLU A 37 -8.45 -10.46 8.35
CA GLU A 37 -7.34 -11.26 7.84
C GLU A 37 -6.88 -10.79 6.45
N LYS A 38 -7.80 -10.27 5.62
CA LYS A 38 -7.48 -9.78 4.27
C LYS A 38 -8.08 -8.41 4.03
N LEU A 39 -7.28 -7.48 3.52
CA LEU A 39 -7.72 -6.16 3.13
C LEU A 39 -7.18 -5.78 1.76
N SER A 40 -8.04 -5.25 0.88
CA SER A 40 -7.62 -4.53 -0.31
C SER A 40 -8.24 -3.14 -0.34
N VAL A 41 -7.39 -2.13 -0.55
CA VAL A 41 -7.79 -0.72 -0.65
C VAL A 41 -7.10 -0.06 -1.84
N LYS A 42 -6.93 -0.80 -2.94
CA LYS A 42 -6.22 -0.35 -4.13
C LYS A 42 -6.83 0.94 -4.68
N TRP A 43 -6.00 1.89 -5.15
CA TRP A 43 -6.46 3.17 -5.74
C TRP A 43 -7.26 4.09 -4.78
N CYS A 44 -7.16 3.91 -3.47
CA CYS A 44 -7.78 4.80 -2.48
C CYS A 44 -6.84 5.93 -2.08
N LEU A 45 -6.85 7.02 -2.84
CA LEU A 45 -5.83 8.09 -2.79
C LEU A 45 -5.83 8.92 -1.49
N GLU A 46 -6.94 8.90 -0.75
CA GLU A 46 -7.08 9.55 0.55
C GLU A 46 -6.64 8.66 1.73
N ILE A 47 -6.06 7.48 1.44
CA ILE A 47 -5.35 6.63 2.39
C ILE A 47 -3.84 6.88 2.26
N SER A 48 -3.19 7.13 3.39
CA SER A 48 -1.75 7.33 3.52
C SER A 48 -1.15 6.48 4.64
N ASP A 49 0.12 6.70 4.98
CA ASP A 49 0.82 6.02 6.07
C ASP A 49 0.02 5.99 7.38
N ILE A 50 -0.72 7.05 7.68
CA ILE A 50 -1.58 7.15 8.87
C ILE A 50 -2.65 6.04 8.87
N GLY A 51 -3.29 5.79 7.73
CA GLY A 51 -4.30 4.76 7.59
C GLY A 51 -3.72 3.35 7.77
N ILE A 52 -2.54 3.12 7.22
CA ILE A 52 -1.83 1.83 7.32
C ILE A 52 -1.31 1.58 8.75
N GLU A 53 -0.82 2.61 9.44
CA GLU A 53 -0.42 2.53 10.84
C GLU A 53 -1.60 2.17 11.75
N LEU A 54 -2.78 2.77 11.52
CA LEU A 54 -3.98 2.45 12.27
C LEU A 54 -4.48 1.03 11.97
N LEU A 55 -4.35 0.59 10.73
CA LEU A 55 -4.65 -0.80 10.33
C LEU A 55 -3.76 -1.78 11.08
N SER A 56 -2.44 -1.61 11.07
CA SER A 56 -1.52 -2.55 11.70
C SER A 56 -1.70 -2.62 13.22
N LYS A 57 -2.07 -1.52 13.87
CA LYS A 57 -2.35 -1.48 15.31
C LYS A 57 -3.68 -2.12 15.72
N LYS A 58 -4.65 -2.21 14.81
CA LYS A 58 -6.03 -2.62 15.15
C LYS A 58 -6.44 -3.97 14.57
N CYS A 59 -5.75 -4.45 13.55
CA CYS A 59 -6.01 -5.75 12.91
C CYS A 59 -4.76 -6.66 13.02
N PRO A 60 -4.44 -7.20 14.21
CA PRO A 60 -3.27 -8.06 14.40
C PRO A 60 -3.37 -9.42 13.68
N GLU A 61 -4.58 -9.80 13.24
CA GLU A 61 -4.85 -11.04 12.52
C GLU A 61 -4.63 -10.90 11.00
N LEU A 62 -4.18 -9.75 10.53
CA LEU A 62 -4.01 -9.48 9.10
C LEU A 62 -2.94 -10.39 8.49
N ARG A 63 -3.34 -11.17 7.48
CA ARG A 63 -2.51 -12.11 6.72
C ARG A 63 -2.21 -11.60 5.31
N SER A 64 -3.12 -10.85 4.71
CA SER A 64 -2.97 -10.34 3.36
C SER A 64 -3.39 -8.88 3.26
N VAL A 65 -2.56 -8.05 2.61
CA VAL A 65 -2.89 -6.65 2.35
C VAL A 65 -2.50 -6.23 0.94
N ASP A 66 -3.41 -5.55 0.25
CA ASP A 66 -3.11 -4.84 -1.00
C ASP A 66 -3.25 -3.32 -0.80
N ILE A 67 -2.09 -2.66 -0.81
CA ILE A 67 -1.92 -1.20 -0.67
C ILE A 67 -1.45 -0.56 -1.98
N SER A 68 -1.76 -1.18 -3.10
CA SER A 68 -1.37 -0.70 -4.42
C SER A 68 -1.98 0.68 -4.74
N TYR A 69 -1.17 1.53 -5.37
CA TYR A 69 -1.55 2.88 -5.81
C TYR A 69 -1.97 3.83 -4.69
N LEU A 70 -1.46 3.63 -3.48
CA LEU A 70 -1.65 4.54 -2.37
C LEU A 70 -0.50 5.53 -2.22
N LYS A 71 -0.77 6.63 -1.50
CA LYS A 71 0.24 7.62 -1.13
C LYS A 71 0.94 7.18 0.17
N VAL A 72 1.65 6.06 0.09
CA VAL A 72 2.36 5.40 1.20
C VAL A 72 3.87 5.44 0.99
N SER A 73 4.61 5.50 2.10
CA SER A 73 6.06 5.56 2.19
C SER A 73 6.61 4.39 3.02
N ASN A 74 7.90 4.45 3.37
CA ASN A 74 8.54 3.44 4.22
C ASN A 74 7.90 3.34 5.63
N GLU A 75 7.19 4.37 6.09
CA GLU A 75 6.49 4.35 7.38
C GLU A 75 5.35 3.32 7.39
N SER A 76 4.64 3.16 6.27
CA SER A 76 3.66 2.08 6.10
C SER A 76 4.33 0.72 6.24
N HIS A 77 5.53 0.54 5.71
CA HIS A 77 6.24 -0.73 5.76
C HIS A 77 6.73 -1.08 7.15
N ARG A 78 7.25 -0.08 7.88
CA ARG A 78 7.54 -0.22 9.31
C ARG A 78 6.31 -0.68 10.07
N SER A 79 5.17 -0.05 9.80
CA SER A 79 3.91 -0.37 10.46
C SER A 79 3.43 -1.79 10.11
N LEU A 80 3.55 -2.21 8.86
CA LEU A 80 3.17 -3.56 8.44
C LEU A 80 4.13 -4.63 8.95
N SER A 81 5.42 -4.33 9.11
CA SER A 81 6.40 -5.27 9.66
C SER A 81 6.15 -5.66 11.12
N THR A 82 5.30 -4.93 11.85
CA THR A 82 4.90 -5.31 13.21
C THR A 82 3.82 -6.39 13.25
N LEU A 83 3.26 -6.77 12.10
CA LEU A 83 2.22 -7.80 12.02
C LEU A 83 2.85 -9.19 11.87
N GLU A 84 2.83 -9.96 12.96
CA GLU A 84 3.45 -11.30 13.01
C GLU A 84 2.75 -12.35 12.13
N LYS A 85 1.50 -12.09 11.73
CA LYS A 85 0.68 -13.00 10.92
C LYS A 85 0.63 -12.61 9.44
N LEU A 86 1.29 -11.51 9.05
CA LEU A 86 1.24 -11.01 7.69
C LEU A 86 2.09 -11.87 6.77
N GLU A 87 1.43 -12.50 5.79
CA GLU A 87 2.03 -13.46 4.86
C GLU A 87 2.16 -12.87 3.45
N ASP A 88 1.18 -12.07 3.04
CA ASP A 88 1.07 -11.54 1.68
C ASP A 88 0.95 -10.02 1.69
N ILE A 89 1.89 -9.33 1.03
CA ILE A 89 1.78 -7.89 0.73
C ILE A 89 1.81 -7.69 -0.78
N THR A 90 0.77 -7.05 -1.28
CA THR A 90 0.72 -6.56 -2.66
C THR A 90 0.85 -5.06 -2.66
N MET A 91 1.79 -4.56 -3.46
CA MET A 91 1.99 -3.13 -3.63
C MET A 91 2.49 -2.81 -5.04
N VAL A 92 1.66 -2.08 -5.79
CA VAL A 92 1.91 -1.65 -7.16
C VAL A 92 1.97 -0.13 -7.18
N CYS A 93 3.00 0.43 -7.82
CA CYS A 93 3.14 1.88 -8.02
C CYS A 93 3.07 2.75 -6.75
N CYS A 94 3.64 2.31 -5.63
CA CYS A 94 3.82 3.16 -4.46
C CYS A 94 5.00 4.12 -4.68
N LEU A 95 4.70 5.36 -5.07
CA LEU A 95 5.69 6.33 -5.59
C LEU A 95 6.71 6.81 -4.54
N PHE A 96 6.43 6.64 -3.25
CA PHE A 96 7.25 7.16 -2.14
C PHE A 96 7.97 6.06 -1.34
N THR A 97 7.83 4.80 -1.73
CA THR A 97 8.64 3.70 -1.23
C THR A 97 10.02 3.73 -1.87
N ASP A 98 11.10 3.51 -1.15
CA ASP A 98 12.44 3.21 -1.69
C ASP A 98 12.92 1.80 -1.29
N ASP A 99 14.19 1.49 -1.58
CA ASP A 99 14.75 0.16 -1.33
C ASP A 99 14.86 -0.17 0.17
N ASP A 100 15.03 0.84 1.04
CA ASP A 100 15.07 0.64 2.50
C ASP A 100 13.70 0.18 3.02
N GLY A 101 12.62 0.78 2.51
CA GLY A 101 11.27 0.35 2.83
C GLY A 101 10.99 -1.11 2.44
N LEU A 102 11.56 -1.55 1.31
CA LEU A 102 11.44 -2.95 0.88
C LEU A 102 12.26 -3.89 1.77
N GLN A 103 13.46 -3.48 2.20
CA GLN A 103 14.27 -4.25 3.16
C GLN A 103 13.52 -4.46 4.49
N MET A 104 12.84 -3.44 4.99
CA MET A 104 12.07 -3.53 6.23
C MET A 104 10.96 -4.58 6.16
N LEU A 105 10.29 -4.71 5.01
CA LEU A 105 9.31 -5.77 4.79
C LEU A 105 9.98 -7.14 4.75
N SER A 106 11.14 -7.26 4.07
CA SER A 106 11.87 -8.53 3.98
C SER A 106 12.52 -8.99 5.28
N ALA A 107 12.79 -8.07 6.21
CA ALA A 107 13.31 -8.37 7.53
C ALA A 107 12.24 -9.02 8.45
N GLY A 108 10.96 -8.92 8.10
CA GLY A 108 9.91 -9.68 8.74
C GLY A 108 9.99 -11.14 8.27
N ASN A 109 10.41 -12.05 9.15
CA ASN A 109 10.57 -13.49 8.86
C ASN A 109 9.26 -14.22 8.46
N TRP A 110 8.14 -13.51 8.30
CA TRP A 110 6.80 -14.07 8.06
C TRP A 110 6.29 -13.84 6.64
N LEU A 111 6.96 -12.97 5.89
CA LEU A 111 6.50 -12.55 4.58
C LEU A 111 6.78 -13.64 3.55
N LYS A 112 5.75 -14.21 2.94
CA LYS A 112 5.87 -15.25 1.91
C LYS A 112 5.90 -14.65 0.51
N VAL A 113 5.15 -13.57 0.30
CA VAL A 113 4.96 -12.98 -1.02
C VAL A 113 4.97 -11.45 -0.97
N ILE A 114 5.92 -10.85 -1.71
CA ILE A 114 5.83 -9.45 -2.13
C ILE A 114 5.55 -9.42 -3.62
N THR A 115 4.38 -8.91 -4.01
CA THR A 115 4.05 -8.68 -5.41
C THR A 115 4.22 -7.21 -5.76
N LEU A 116 5.35 -6.89 -6.40
CA LEU A 116 5.52 -5.62 -7.12
C LEU A 116 5.14 -5.83 -8.59
N GLN A 117 4.06 -5.19 -9.02
CA GLN A 117 3.72 -5.11 -10.45
C GLN A 117 4.18 -3.76 -11.00
N HIS A 118 4.67 -3.77 -12.24
CA HIS A 118 4.97 -2.54 -12.97
C HIS A 118 3.80 -2.26 -13.91
N GLU A 119 2.71 -1.74 -13.36
CA GLU A 119 1.60 -1.31 -14.20
C GLU A 119 1.87 0.09 -14.75
N HIS A 120 1.57 0.29 -16.03
CA HIS A 120 1.51 1.61 -16.64
C HIS A 120 0.48 2.44 -15.87
N TYR A 121 0.94 3.37 -15.03
CA TYR A 121 0.11 4.42 -14.43
C TYR A 121 -0.44 5.30 -15.57
N GLN A 122 -1.51 4.86 -16.21
CA GLN A 122 -2.22 5.61 -17.23
C GLN A 122 -3.22 6.53 -16.52
N GLU A 123 -2.94 7.82 -16.68
CA GLU A 123 -3.79 9.00 -16.54
C GLU A 123 -5.29 8.72 -16.32
N GLN A 124 -5.75 8.67 -15.08
CA GLN A 124 -7.17 8.89 -14.75
C GLN A 124 -7.43 10.16 -13.93
N HIS A 125 -6.44 11.06 -13.83
CA HIS A 125 -6.60 12.37 -13.20
C HIS A 125 -6.76 13.55 -14.15
N GLN A 126 -6.82 13.35 -15.46
CA GLN A 126 -6.96 14.46 -16.42
C GLN A 126 -8.39 14.85 -16.79
N GLN A 127 -9.43 14.26 -16.19
CA GLN A 127 -10.82 14.60 -16.54
C GLN A 127 -11.64 15.32 -15.46
N SER A 128 -11.05 15.77 -14.35
CA SER A 128 -11.82 16.55 -13.35
C SER A 128 -11.23 17.89 -12.90
N ASN A 129 -10.13 18.37 -13.47
CA ASN A 129 -9.61 19.71 -13.14
C ASN A 129 -9.27 20.52 -14.40
N ASN A 130 -10.30 20.84 -15.19
CA ASN A 130 -10.28 22.07 -15.97
C ASN A 130 -10.78 23.19 -15.04
N ASN A 131 -9.87 23.80 -14.28
CA ASN A 131 -9.77 25.25 -14.10
C ASN A 131 -8.66 25.65 -13.13
N SER A 132 -7.90 26.66 -13.56
CA SER A 132 -6.94 27.51 -12.85
C SER A 132 -5.55 26.95 -12.46
N ASN A 133 -4.60 27.26 -13.35
CA ASN A 133 -3.32 27.96 -13.13
C ASN A 133 -2.18 27.32 -12.31
N GLU A 134 -1.15 26.94 -13.07
CA GLU A 134 0.31 27.10 -12.85
C GLU A 134 0.95 26.62 -11.53
N CYS A 135 1.78 25.57 -11.66
CA CYS A 135 3.17 25.66 -11.18
C CYS A 135 4.11 24.77 -12.01
N SER A 136 4.76 25.41 -12.99
CA SER A 136 6.14 25.28 -13.47
C SER A 136 6.88 23.92 -13.42
N ASN A 137 7.17 23.42 -14.64
CA ASN A 137 8.34 22.66 -15.14
C ASN A 137 8.81 21.37 -14.41
N PRO A 138 8.65 20.19 -15.03
CA PRO A 138 9.53 19.05 -14.77
C PRO A 138 10.79 19.19 -15.63
N THR A 139 11.90 19.58 -15.03
CA THR A 139 13.23 19.43 -15.66
C THR A 139 13.49 17.96 -15.97
N ASN A 140 14.09 17.74 -17.15
CA ASN A 140 14.49 16.45 -17.73
C ASN A 140 15.07 15.48 -16.71
N ASP A 141 14.27 14.47 -16.30
CA ASP A 141 14.82 13.34 -15.56
C ASP A 141 14.17 11.99 -15.93
N SER A 142 13.94 11.80 -17.22
CA SER A 142 13.51 10.52 -17.78
C SER A 142 14.58 9.43 -17.64
N ASN A 143 15.86 9.79 -17.46
CA ASN A 143 16.96 8.86 -17.30
C ASN A 143 17.21 8.43 -15.85
N SER A 144 17.13 9.29 -14.83
CA SER A 144 17.25 8.84 -13.43
C SER A 144 16.01 8.09 -12.97
N ARG A 145 14.82 8.45 -13.47
CA ARG A 145 13.60 7.66 -13.27
C ARG A 145 13.71 6.25 -13.89
N LYS A 146 14.30 6.12 -15.09
CA LYS A 146 14.56 4.80 -15.72
C LYS A 146 15.65 4.01 -14.98
N ARG A 147 16.72 4.65 -14.50
CA ARG A 147 17.76 4.00 -13.67
C ARG A 147 17.20 3.54 -12.34
N GLY A 148 16.45 4.38 -11.62
CA GLY A 148 15.77 4.02 -10.37
C GLY A 148 14.77 2.87 -10.56
N ARG A 149 13.99 2.87 -11.65
CA ARG A 149 13.10 1.74 -11.98
C ARG A 149 13.87 0.44 -12.26
N ARG A 150 15.04 0.52 -12.90
CA ARG A 150 15.88 -0.65 -13.22
C ARG A 150 16.60 -1.18 -11.96
N GLN A 151 17.08 -0.30 -11.09
CA GLN A 151 17.67 -0.61 -9.79
C GLN A 151 16.64 -1.30 -8.88
N ARG A 152 15.45 -0.68 -8.73
CA ARG A 152 14.32 -1.26 -7.99
C ARG A 152 13.92 -2.62 -8.52
N ARG A 153 13.88 -2.81 -9.85
CA ARG A 153 13.52 -4.10 -10.46
C ARG A 153 14.53 -5.20 -10.12
N ASN A 154 15.82 -4.90 -10.07
CA ASN A 154 16.84 -5.86 -9.66
C ASN A 154 16.72 -6.20 -8.17
N PHE A 155 16.52 -5.20 -7.32
CA PHE A 155 16.36 -5.42 -5.87
C PHE A 155 15.07 -6.17 -5.52
N THR A 156 13.99 -5.90 -6.26
CA THR A 156 12.72 -6.66 -6.18
C THR A 156 12.92 -8.13 -6.50
N LEU A 157 13.74 -8.44 -7.51
CA LEU A 157 14.04 -9.83 -7.88
C LEU A 157 14.87 -10.52 -6.79
N GLU A 158 15.77 -9.79 -6.14
CA GLU A 158 16.61 -10.26 -5.05
C GLU A 158 15.79 -10.56 -3.79
N ILE A 159 14.86 -9.67 -3.41
CA ILE A 159 13.91 -9.92 -2.32
C ILE A 159 13.00 -11.11 -2.66
N LYS A 160 12.46 -11.20 -3.89
CA LYS A 160 11.65 -12.36 -4.30
C LYS A 160 12.43 -13.67 -4.25
N ALA A 161 13.72 -13.65 -4.60
CA ALA A 161 14.59 -14.82 -4.48
C ALA A 161 14.85 -15.19 -3.02
N GLN A 162 15.03 -14.20 -2.14
CA GLN A 162 15.21 -14.41 -0.70
C GLN A 162 13.95 -14.98 -0.04
N LEU A 163 12.76 -14.49 -0.42
CA LEU A 163 11.48 -15.00 0.07
C LEU A 163 11.16 -16.41 -0.45
N ALA A 164 11.55 -16.74 -1.69
CA ALA A 164 11.36 -18.08 -2.25
C ALA A 164 12.31 -19.15 -1.68
N ALA A 165 13.33 -18.75 -0.89
CA ALA A 165 14.32 -19.63 -0.30
C ALA A 165 13.99 -20.09 1.14
N ASN A 166 12.89 -19.60 1.72
CA ASN A 166 12.35 -19.97 3.03
C ASN A 166 11.03 -20.74 2.90
#